data_AF-A0A8H3ZSC5-F1
#
_entry.id   AF-A0A8H3ZSC5-F1
#
_cell.length_a   1.000
_cell.length_b   1.000
_cell.length_c   1.000
_cell.angle_alpha   90.00
_cell.angle_beta   90.00
_cell.angle_gamma   90.00
#
_symmetry.space_group_name_H-M   'P 1'
#
loop_
_entity.id
_entity.type
_entity.pdbx_description
1 polymer ?
#
loop_
_entity_poly.entity_id
_entity_poly.type
_entity_poly.pdbx_seq_one_letter_code
_entity_poly.pdbx_strand_id
1 'polypeptide(L)'
;MPSHRVPSVLRLLERSLMAWKALSLATNCAYPAMVVLSESMEPAFSRGDIILLANWQDVEVGDIPVIWFQGQPLPMVHRAVEILFDDGQERLILTKGDNNEINDVVLYPFGQTQVRQDQVVGLVRGYIPFLGMLTITAQGLSSRLKSPLSLFSKMAPMVLSADLSNDALRPPLLFAASATLSTVTLHFPTHTHRLFFFPAWLLAAWSLFSVDEDNASSLIGLGSYTVITSFVFMLILPNILFGQSRSVLCDKPKTRRRTYWPRLQTISAACWIWNNPRHLTFRLNPKAIWSSRALFLIQRVLKVGLLLIINSLVSKARIYLKSDLLDFTPDKYPIIRPMISQLVLHCSRDDCTYSPVSQRQILVRIFTVFSWIWSNFLILESYHALLSTTFVLFGIDNPEDWPPLFGSMADAWTVQRFWGRFWHRIATPTLTTWTRIILRIKHEPQTTFEKATVAFGVFFLSGIMHMTAAWRTGEGYVHLDVVFFCANFFAIAVEIVVSRAWMQVVRRAKLKPGAEARVCLASRWFGYLWTFAWFFWMAPRWLYPKTLRWLIKQALTQSHLRL
;
A
#
# COMPACT_ATOMS: atom_id res chain seq x y z
N MET A 1 -19.94 -33.63 23.73
CA MET A 1 -18.96 -33.76 22.63
C MET A 1 -19.15 -32.59 21.67
N PRO A 2 -18.14 -31.77 21.38
CA PRO A 2 -18.28 -30.69 20.42
C PRO A 2 -18.35 -31.30 19.01
N SER A 3 -19.41 -31.01 18.27
CA SER A 3 -19.54 -31.40 16.87
C SER A 3 -18.39 -30.78 16.08
N HIS A 4 -17.55 -31.63 15.48
CA HIS A 4 -16.54 -31.19 14.52
C HIS A 4 -17.26 -30.45 13.37
N ARG A 5 -17.27 -29.11 13.44
CA ARG A 5 -17.78 -28.28 12.36
C ARG A 5 -16.84 -28.44 11.18
N VAL A 6 -17.24 -29.27 10.22
CA VAL A 6 -16.58 -29.36 8.92
C VAL A 6 -16.41 -27.93 8.37
N PRO A 7 -15.22 -27.52 7.90
CA PRO A 7 -14.98 -26.19 7.35
C PRO A 7 -15.97 -25.86 6.23
N SER A 8 -16.44 -24.61 6.14
CA SER A 8 -17.41 -24.15 5.14
C SER A 8 -16.98 -24.43 3.69
N VAL A 9 -15.67 -24.43 3.44
CA VAL A 9 -15.07 -24.73 2.13
C VAL A 9 -15.28 -26.19 1.71
N LEU A 10 -15.16 -27.15 2.64
CA LEU A 10 -15.30 -28.57 2.31
C LEU A 10 -16.74 -28.87 1.84
N ARG A 11 -17.74 -28.30 2.52
CA ARG A 11 -19.15 -28.41 2.14
C ARG A 11 -19.45 -27.81 0.77
N LEU A 12 -18.76 -26.74 0.40
CA LEU A 12 -18.91 -26.13 -0.92
C LEU A 12 -18.35 -27.06 -2.01
N LEU A 13 -17.16 -27.63 -1.79
CA LEU A 13 -16.54 -28.58 -2.72
C LEU A 13 -17.39 -29.84 -2.90
N GLU A 14 -17.91 -30.41 -1.81
CA GLU A 14 -18.84 -31.55 -1.85
C GLU A 14 -20.07 -31.26 -2.71
N ARG A 15 -20.72 -30.11 -2.48
CA ARG A 15 -21.90 -29.69 -3.26
C ARG A 15 -21.57 -29.48 -4.74
N SER A 16 -20.42 -28.87 -5.04
CA SER A 16 -19.98 -28.67 -6.42
C SER A 16 -19.68 -30.00 -7.14
N LEU A 17 -19.04 -30.95 -6.46
CA LEU A 17 -18.76 -32.28 -7.01
C LEU A 17 -20.05 -33.09 -7.22
N MET A 18 -20.98 -33.05 -6.27
CA MET A 18 -22.30 -33.68 -6.42
C MET A 18 -23.09 -33.06 -7.57
N ALA A 19 -23.09 -31.74 -7.69
CA ALA A 19 -23.74 -31.05 -8.81
C ALA A 19 -23.11 -31.43 -10.16
N TRP A 20 -21.77 -31.51 -10.24
CA TRP A 20 -21.07 -31.95 -11.45
C TRP A 20 -21.45 -33.38 -11.83
N LYS A 21 -21.50 -34.30 -10.86
CA LYS A 21 -21.87 -35.69 -11.11
C LYS A 21 -23.34 -35.83 -11.51
N ALA A 22 -24.24 -35.08 -10.87
CA ALA A 22 -25.65 -35.02 -11.24
C ALA A 22 -25.82 -34.50 -12.68
N LEU A 23 -25.09 -33.45 -13.06
CA LEU A 23 -25.10 -32.91 -14.41
C LEU A 23 -24.55 -33.92 -15.43
N SER A 24 -23.49 -34.65 -15.08
CA SER A 24 -22.92 -35.70 -15.95
C SER A 24 -23.92 -36.81 -16.23
N LEU A 25 -24.68 -37.24 -15.21
CA LEU A 25 -25.76 -38.22 -15.38
C LEU A 25 -26.93 -37.65 -16.19
N ALA A 26 -27.33 -36.41 -15.91
CA ALA A 26 -28.44 -35.72 -16.59
C ALA A 26 -28.14 -35.32 -18.05
N THR A 27 -26.90 -35.43 -18.49
CA THR A 27 -26.48 -35.17 -19.88
C THR A 27 -25.97 -36.42 -20.58
N ASN A 28 -25.92 -37.56 -19.87
CA ASN A 28 -25.25 -38.78 -20.32
C ASN A 28 -23.81 -38.55 -20.81
N CYS A 29 -23.13 -37.53 -20.27
CA CYS A 29 -21.81 -37.11 -20.72
C CYS A 29 -20.87 -37.00 -19.52
N ALA A 30 -19.69 -37.63 -19.60
CA ALA A 30 -18.69 -37.56 -18.52
C ALA A 30 -18.13 -36.13 -18.32
N TYR A 31 -18.19 -35.31 -19.36
CA TYR A 31 -17.65 -33.95 -19.41
C TYR A 31 -18.72 -32.98 -19.94
N PRO A 32 -19.78 -32.67 -19.16
CA PRO A 32 -20.93 -31.89 -19.61
C PRO A 32 -20.61 -30.44 -20.02
N ALA A 33 -19.41 -29.94 -19.68
CA ALA A 33 -18.95 -28.63 -20.10
C ALA A 33 -17.44 -28.66 -20.41
N MET A 34 -17.04 -28.03 -21.51
CA MET A 34 -15.63 -27.92 -21.93
C MET A 34 -15.31 -26.52 -22.47
N VAL A 35 -14.03 -26.16 -22.52
CA VAL A 35 -13.56 -24.85 -22.98
C VAL A 35 -12.92 -24.97 -24.35
N VAL A 36 -13.28 -24.09 -25.27
CA VAL A 36 -12.70 -24.02 -26.62
C VAL A 36 -11.31 -23.41 -26.54
N LEU A 37 -10.29 -24.17 -26.97
CA LEU A 37 -8.88 -23.77 -26.83
C LEU A 37 -8.27 -23.20 -28.12
N SER A 38 -8.90 -23.43 -29.27
CA SER A 38 -8.38 -23.09 -30.61
C SER A 38 -9.40 -22.29 -31.43
N GLU A 39 -8.97 -21.81 -32.60
CA GLU A 39 -9.78 -20.99 -33.53
C GLU A 39 -10.32 -21.82 -34.72
N SER A 40 -10.23 -23.17 -34.67
CA SER A 40 -10.63 -24.05 -35.79
C SER A 40 -12.14 -24.08 -36.06
N MET A 41 -12.94 -23.61 -35.10
CA MET A 41 -14.40 -23.55 -35.18
C MET A 41 -14.94 -22.15 -35.42
N GLU A 42 -14.10 -21.16 -35.74
CA GLU A 42 -14.61 -19.83 -36.12
C GLU A 42 -15.37 -19.90 -37.46
N PRO A 43 -16.51 -19.19 -37.62
CA PRO A 43 -17.10 -18.23 -36.67
C PRO A 43 -18.07 -18.84 -35.65
N ALA A 44 -18.32 -20.16 -35.67
CA ALA A 44 -19.32 -20.79 -34.79
C ALA A 44 -18.93 -20.74 -33.30
N PHE A 45 -17.66 -20.97 -32.99
CA PHE A 45 -17.10 -20.83 -31.64
C PHE A 45 -15.80 -20.05 -31.66
N SER A 46 -15.66 -19.14 -30.70
CA SER A 46 -14.43 -18.40 -30.47
C SER A 46 -13.60 -19.08 -29.37
N ARG A 47 -12.28 -18.89 -29.44
CA ARG A 47 -11.39 -19.33 -28.36
C ARG A 47 -11.81 -18.70 -27.02
N GLY A 48 -12.02 -19.55 -26.02
CA GLY A 48 -12.48 -19.15 -24.69
C GLY A 48 -13.98 -19.29 -24.45
N ASP A 49 -14.75 -19.81 -25.41
CA ASP A 49 -16.14 -20.20 -25.18
C ASP A 49 -16.23 -21.46 -24.32
N ILE A 50 -17.28 -21.57 -23.49
CA ILE A 50 -17.63 -22.81 -22.81
C ILE A 50 -18.73 -23.50 -23.61
N ILE A 51 -18.47 -24.70 -24.10
CA ILE A 51 -19.45 -25.54 -24.78
C ILE A 51 -20.11 -26.51 -23.79
N LEU A 52 -21.42 -26.69 -23.91
CA LEU A 52 -22.24 -27.58 -23.10
C LEU A 52 -22.59 -28.82 -23.90
N LEU A 53 -22.36 -29.99 -23.32
CA LEU A 53 -22.44 -31.28 -24.01
C LEU A 53 -23.55 -32.16 -23.46
N ALA A 54 -24.20 -32.89 -24.36
CA ALA A 54 -25.11 -33.97 -24.00
C ALA A 54 -25.01 -35.12 -25.01
N ASN A 55 -25.16 -36.35 -24.54
CA ASN A 55 -25.02 -37.56 -25.35
C ASN A 55 -26.29 -38.42 -25.29
N TRP A 56 -27.38 -37.87 -25.82
CA TRP A 56 -28.71 -38.52 -25.84
C TRP A 56 -29.13 -38.98 -27.23
N GLN A 57 -28.41 -38.59 -28.27
CA GLN A 57 -28.79 -38.78 -29.66
C GLN A 57 -27.54 -39.19 -30.44
N ASP A 58 -27.75 -39.94 -31.51
CA ASP A 58 -26.71 -40.21 -32.48
C ASP A 58 -26.33 -38.93 -33.23
N VAL A 59 -25.11 -38.90 -33.77
CA VAL A 59 -24.61 -37.75 -34.52
C VAL A 59 -25.31 -37.68 -35.88
N GLU A 60 -25.77 -36.49 -36.28
CA GLU A 60 -26.30 -36.18 -37.60
C GLU A 60 -25.39 -35.21 -38.38
N VAL A 61 -25.56 -35.14 -39.71
CA VAL A 61 -24.80 -34.18 -40.53
C VAL A 61 -25.15 -32.76 -40.09
N GLY A 62 -24.13 -31.96 -39.80
CA GLY A 62 -24.26 -30.59 -39.28
C GLY A 62 -24.09 -30.48 -37.76
N ASP A 63 -24.18 -31.59 -37.03
CA ASP A 63 -23.89 -31.62 -35.59
C ASP A 63 -22.41 -31.34 -35.30
N ILE A 64 -22.10 -30.98 -34.06
CA ILE A 64 -20.73 -30.72 -33.59
C ILE A 64 -20.41 -31.73 -32.48
N PRO A 65 -19.95 -32.95 -32.83
CA PRO A 65 -19.49 -33.91 -31.85
C PRO A 65 -18.16 -33.48 -31.23
N VAL A 66 -18.00 -33.77 -29.94
CA VAL A 66 -16.69 -33.74 -29.27
C VAL A 66 -16.09 -35.13 -29.28
N ILE A 67 -14.95 -35.28 -29.93
CA ILE A 67 -14.30 -36.56 -30.20
C ILE A 67 -13.03 -36.66 -29.37
N TRP A 68 -12.81 -37.79 -28.73
CA TRP A 68 -11.59 -38.02 -27.95
C TRP A 68 -10.95 -39.36 -28.30
N PHE A 69 -9.87 -39.29 -29.06
CA PHE A 69 -9.08 -40.49 -29.39
C PHE A 69 -8.25 -40.95 -28.20
N GLN A 70 -8.17 -42.27 -28.02
CA GLN A 70 -7.30 -42.86 -26.99
C GLN A 70 -5.84 -42.45 -27.24
N GLY A 71 -5.17 -41.97 -26.19
CA GLY A 71 -3.78 -41.51 -26.25
C GLY A 71 -3.60 -40.04 -26.65
N GLN A 72 -4.65 -39.34 -27.08
CA GLN A 72 -4.58 -37.90 -27.33
C GLN A 72 -4.84 -37.09 -26.03
N PRO A 73 -4.05 -36.04 -25.75
CA PRO A 73 -4.13 -35.29 -24.50
C PRO A 73 -5.36 -34.38 -24.41
N LEU A 74 -5.95 -34.00 -25.54
CA LEU A 74 -7.09 -33.09 -25.62
C LEU A 74 -8.12 -33.60 -26.65
N PRO A 75 -9.42 -33.40 -26.39
CA PRO A 75 -10.46 -33.74 -27.34
C PRO A 75 -10.53 -32.73 -28.50
N MET A 76 -11.10 -33.17 -29.62
CA MET A 76 -11.34 -32.38 -30.83
C MET A 76 -12.82 -32.02 -30.93
N VAL A 77 -13.14 -30.80 -31.35
CA VAL A 77 -14.51 -30.29 -31.47
C VAL A 77 -14.69 -29.76 -32.88
N HIS A 78 -15.27 -30.55 -33.79
CA HIS A 78 -15.44 -30.20 -35.20
C HIS A 78 -16.81 -30.64 -35.71
N ARG A 79 -17.27 -30.06 -36.83
CA ARG A 79 -18.60 -30.33 -37.38
C ARG A 79 -18.61 -31.63 -38.17
N ALA A 80 -19.63 -32.45 -37.96
CA ALA A 80 -19.91 -33.63 -38.79
C ALA A 80 -20.35 -33.19 -40.18
N VAL A 81 -19.56 -33.53 -41.19
CA VAL A 81 -19.83 -33.16 -42.60
C VAL A 81 -20.43 -34.31 -43.39
N GLU A 82 -20.14 -35.55 -43.01
CA GLU A 82 -20.63 -36.74 -43.71
C GLU A 82 -20.79 -37.89 -42.71
N ILE A 83 -21.84 -38.70 -42.92
CA ILE A 83 -22.09 -39.92 -42.18
C ILE A 83 -22.10 -41.08 -43.18
N LEU A 84 -21.22 -42.03 -42.93
CA LEU A 84 -21.03 -43.24 -43.71
C LEU A 84 -21.48 -44.43 -42.87
N PHE A 85 -21.86 -45.52 -43.53
CA PHE A 85 -22.24 -46.77 -42.87
C PHE A 85 -21.28 -47.85 -43.33
N ASP A 86 -20.68 -48.57 -42.38
CA ASP A 86 -19.87 -49.75 -42.68
C ASP A 86 -20.78 -50.95 -43.04
N ASP A 87 -20.22 -52.00 -43.63
CA ASP A 87 -20.93 -53.23 -44.04
C ASP A 87 -21.67 -53.92 -42.87
N GLY A 88 -21.33 -53.58 -41.63
CA GLY A 88 -21.99 -53.99 -40.38
C GLY A 88 -23.05 -53.02 -39.81
N GLN A 89 -23.47 -52.00 -40.56
CA GLN A 89 -24.38 -50.90 -40.13
C GLN A 89 -23.85 -49.98 -39.02
N GLU A 90 -22.56 -50.01 -38.72
CA GLU A 90 -21.96 -49.03 -37.80
C GLU A 90 -21.83 -47.65 -38.46
N ARG A 91 -22.23 -46.59 -37.74
CA ARG A 91 -22.11 -45.21 -38.20
C ARG A 91 -20.68 -44.73 -38.08
N LEU A 92 -20.14 -44.25 -39.20
CA LEU A 92 -18.82 -43.66 -39.30
C LEU A 92 -18.95 -42.19 -39.69
N ILE A 93 -18.25 -41.31 -38.98
CA ILE A 93 -18.44 -39.86 -39.05
C ILE A 93 -17.19 -39.22 -39.64
N LEU A 94 -17.36 -38.37 -40.64
CA LEU A 94 -16.31 -37.49 -41.12
C LEU A 94 -16.52 -36.10 -40.52
N THR A 95 -15.51 -35.53 -39.88
CA THR A 95 -15.56 -34.18 -39.33
C THR A 95 -14.64 -33.21 -40.05
N LYS A 96 -14.98 -31.93 -39.93
CA LYS A 96 -14.18 -30.80 -40.40
C LYS A 96 -14.40 -29.58 -39.49
N GLY A 97 -13.32 -28.89 -39.13
CA GLY A 97 -13.41 -27.59 -38.48
C GLY A 97 -14.03 -26.53 -39.41
N ASP A 98 -14.90 -25.67 -38.86
CA ASP A 98 -15.59 -24.63 -39.64
C ASP A 98 -14.60 -23.66 -40.32
N ASN A 99 -13.45 -23.41 -39.68
CA ASN A 99 -12.37 -22.54 -40.17
C ASN A 99 -11.24 -23.30 -40.88
N ASN A 100 -11.36 -24.63 -41.06
CA ASN A 100 -10.33 -25.43 -41.73
C ASN A 100 -10.64 -25.56 -43.23
N GLU A 101 -9.62 -25.63 -44.10
CA GLU A 101 -9.83 -25.84 -45.55
C GLU A 101 -10.06 -27.31 -45.90
N ILE A 102 -9.39 -28.21 -45.19
CA ILE A 102 -9.42 -29.67 -45.39
C ILE A 102 -10.21 -30.37 -44.28
N ASN A 103 -10.66 -31.61 -44.54
CA ASN A 103 -11.29 -32.46 -43.53
C ASN A 103 -10.27 -33.00 -42.51
N ASP A 104 -10.77 -33.57 -41.42
CA ASP A 104 -9.94 -33.94 -40.27
C ASP A 104 -9.22 -35.29 -40.41
N VAL A 105 -9.23 -35.93 -41.59
CA VAL A 105 -8.63 -37.26 -41.81
C VAL A 105 -7.17 -37.32 -41.37
N VAL A 106 -6.42 -36.23 -41.56
CA VAL A 106 -5.01 -36.11 -41.16
C VAL A 106 -4.83 -36.03 -39.64
N LEU A 107 -5.86 -35.60 -38.90
CA LEU A 107 -5.85 -35.48 -37.43
C LEU A 107 -6.26 -36.79 -36.74
N TYR A 108 -6.79 -37.76 -37.49
CA TYR A 108 -7.20 -39.05 -36.96
C TYR A 108 -5.98 -39.95 -36.67
N PRO A 109 -6.13 -40.96 -35.80
CA PRO A 109 -5.11 -41.97 -35.59
C PRO A 109 -4.63 -42.62 -36.89
N PHE A 110 -3.37 -43.05 -36.92
CA PHE A 110 -2.76 -43.62 -38.13
C PHE A 110 -3.59 -44.79 -38.69
N GLY A 111 -3.94 -44.70 -39.98
CA GLY A 111 -4.75 -45.71 -40.69
C GLY A 111 -6.26 -45.56 -40.52
N GLN A 112 -6.74 -44.57 -39.76
CA GLN A 112 -8.16 -44.29 -39.56
C GLN A 112 -8.61 -43.13 -40.47
N THR A 113 -9.67 -43.32 -41.25
CA THR A 113 -10.23 -42.30 -42.15
C THR A 113 -11.54 -41.70 -41.68
N GLN A 114 -12.18 -42.31 -40.67
CA GLN A 114 -13.50 -41.92 -40.19
C GLN A 114 -13.60 -42.15 -38.68
N VAL A 115 -14.39 -41.35 -37.98
CA VAL A 115 -14.58 -41.40 -36.53
C VAL A 115 -15.73 -42.35 -36.20
N ARG A 116 -15.51 -43.23 -35.23
CA ARG A 116 -16.54 -44.16 -34.77
C ARG A 116 -17.38 -43.55 -33.64
N GLN A 117 -18.61 -44.04 -33.49
CA GLN A 117 -19.54 -43.56 -32.45
C GLN A 117 -18.99 -43.74 -31.02
N ASP A 118 -18.19 -44.79 -30.76
CA ASP A 118 -17.56 -45.04 -29.45
C ASP A 118 -16.52 -43.98 -29.05
N GLN A 119 -16.03 -43.19 -30.02
CA GLN A 119 -15.04 -42.13 -29.82
C GLN A 119 -15.69 -40.76 -29.55
N VAL A 120 -17.02 -40.67 -29.63
CA VAL A 120 -17.79 -39.44 -29.38
C VAL A 120 -18.11 -39.33 -27.89
N VAL A 121 -17.60 -38.26 -27.27
CA VAL A 121 -17.81 -37.94 -25.85
C VAL A 121 -19.19 -37.33 -25.61
N GLY A 122 -19.67 -36.54 -26.57
CA GLY A 122 -20.98 -35.90 -26.52
C GLY A 122 -21.15 -34.85 -27.62
N LEU A 123 -22.39 -34.42 -27.83
CA LEU A 123 -22.77 -33.42 -28.83
C LEU A 123 -22.91 -32.03 -28.19
N VAL A 124 -22.44 -30.99 -28.87
CA VAL A 124 -22.62 -29.61 -28.41
C VAL A 124 -24.10 -29.21 -28.52
N ARG A 125 -24.70 -28.80 -27.40
CA ARG A 125 -26.11 -28.34 -27.32
C ARG A 125 -26.26 -26.87 -27.00
N GLY A 126 -25.19 -26.21 -26.60
CA GLY A 126 -25.16 -24.79 -26.33
C GLY A 126 -23.76 -24.33 -25.98
N TYR A 127 -23.58 -23.02 -25.88
CA TYR A 127 -22.32 -22.44 -25.46
C TYR A 127 -22.54 -21.14 -24.69
N ILE A 128 -21.55 -20.77 -23.88
CA ILE A 128 -21.48 -19.51 -23.16
C ILE A 128 -20.24 -18.77 -23.67
N PRO A 129 -20.40 -17.61 -24.33
CA PRO A 129 -19.30 -16.92 -24.97
C PRO A 129 -18.28 -16.37 -23.95
N PHE A 130 -16.99 -16.49 -24.27
CA PHE A 130 -15.83 -15.93 -23.54
C PHE A 130 -15.63 -16.33 -22.07
N LEU A 131 -16.53 -17.09 -21.45
CA LEU A 131 -16.46 -17.42 -20.02
C LEU A 131 -15.24 -18.33 -19.69
N GLY A 132 -14.83 -19.17 -20.63
CA GLY A 132 -13.64 -20.01 -20.55
C GLY A 132 -12.33 -19.25 -20.63
N MET A 133 -12.33 -17.95 -20.99
CA MET A 133 -11.13 -17.12 -20.86
C MET A 133 -10.63 -17.04 -19.42
N LEU A 134 -11.52 -17.17 -18.42
CA LEU A 134 -11.13 -17.24 -17.00
C LEU A 134 -10.27 -18.47 -16.69
N THR A 135 -10.58 -19.63 -17.26
CA THR A 135 -9.83 -20.87 -17.02
C THR A 135 -8.55 -20.92 -17.85
N ILE A 136 -8.57 -20.47 -19.11
CA ILE A 136 -7.38 -20.35 -19.96
C ILE A 136 -6.37 -19.38 -19.33
N THR A 137 -6.84 -18.22 -18.83
CA THR A 137 -5.99 -17.27 -18.11
C THR A 137 -5.49 -17.84 -16.79
N ALA A 138 -6.31 -18.59 -16.04
CA ALA A 138 -5.89 -19.26 -14.80
C ALA A 138 -4.85 -20.38 -15.01
N GLN A 139 -4.94 -21.15 -16.09
CA GLN A 139 -3.94 -22.16 -16.46
C GLN A 139 -2.66 -21.52 -17.02
N GLY A 140 -2.79 -20.46 -17.81
CA GLY A 140 -1.68 -19.58 -18.19
C GLY A 140 -1.00 -18.94 -16.97
N LEU A 141 -1.78 -18.61 -15.95
CA LEU A 141 -1.33 -18.09 -14.66
C LEU A 141 -0.59 -19.17 -13.86
N SER A 142 -1.11 -20.40 -13.75
CA SER A 142 -0.46 -21.50 -13.00
C SER A 142 0.86 -21.95 -13.65
N SER A 143 0.93 -21.98 -14.98
CA SER A 143 2.14 -22.31 -15.74
C SER A 143 3.21 -21.20 -15.66
N ARG A 144 2.81 -19.92 -15.73
CA ARG A 144 3.72 -18.77 -15.54
C ARG A 144 4.14 -18.57 -14.08
N LEU A 145 3.32 -19.02 -13.14
CA LEU A 145 3.59 -18.91 -11.71
C LEU A 145 4.44 -20.06 -11.15
N LYS A 146 4.85 -21.09 -11.91
CA LYS A 146 5.66 -22.20 -11.35
C LYS A 146 6.96 -21.74 -10.65
N SER A 147 7.52 -20.56 -10.97
CA SER A 147 8.67 -20.01 -10.24
C SER A 147 8.32 -19.13 -9.02
N PRO A 148 7.37 -18.17 -9.08
CA PRO A 148 7.00 -17.34 -7.92
C PRO A 148 6.02 -18.03 -6.96
N LEU A 149 5.14 -18.93 -7.42
CA LEU A 149 4.28 -19.75 -6.55
C LEU A 149 5.10 -20.74 -5.74
N SER A 150 6.32 -21.12 -6.10
CA SER A 150 7.13 -21.98 -5.21
C SER A 150 7.60 -21.24 -3.95
N LEU A 151 7.77 -19.91 -4.04
CA LEU A 151 8.04 -19.01 -2.92
C LEU A 151 6.73 -18.67 -2.20
N PHE A 152 5.66 -18.39 -2.95
CA PHE A 152 4.35 -18.08 -2.39
C PHE A 152 3.68 -19.31 -1.76
N SER A 153 3.86 -20.53 -2.24
CA SER A 153 3.35 -21.76 -1.63
C SER A 153 4.18 -22.22 -0.44
N LYS A 154 5.41 -21.70 -0.28
CA LYS A 154 6.21 -21.86 0.94
C LYS A 154 5.85 -20.81 2.00
N MET A 155 5.45 -19.60 1.60
CA MET A 155 5.03 -18.53 2.52
C MET A 155 3.51 -18.50 2.78
N ALA A 156 2.68 -19.00 1.88
CA ALA A 156 1.22 -19.01 2.00
C ALA A 156 0.74 -19.91 3.14
N PRO A 157 1.33 -21.10 3.40
CA PRO A 157 1.08 -21.81 4.64
C PRO A 157 1.51 -20.94 5.81
N MET A 158 2.67 -20.29 5.80
CA MET A 158 3.08 -19.41 6.92
C MET A 158 2.16 -18.20 7.15
N VAL A 159 1.45 -17.69 6.14
CA VAL A 159 0.51 -16.56 6.24
C VAL A 159 -0.94 -17.01 6.51
N LEU A 160 -1.35 -18.18 6.01
CA LEU A 160 -2.67 -18.78 6.22
C LEU A 160 -2.71 -19.70 7.46
N SER A 161 -1.54 -20.17 7.92
CA SER A 161 -1.29 -20.96 9.14
C SER A 161 -0.59 -20.13 10.21
N ALA A 162 -0.23 -18.86 9.93
CA ALA A 162 -0.13 -17.90 11.02
C ALA A 162 -1.48 -17.93 11.69
N ASP A 163 -1.50 -18.38 12.94
CA ASP A 163 -2.71 -18.43 13.74
C ASP A 163 -3.30 -17.02 13.74
N LEU A 164 -4.29 -16.79 12.87
CA LEU A 164 -5.04 -15.53 12.74
C LEU A 164 -5.81 -15.22 14.02
N SER A 165 -5.72 -16.09 15.04
CA SER A 165 -6.10 -15.88 16.43
C SER A 165 -5.26 -14.81 17.13
N ASN A 166 -4.02 -14.54 16.69
CA ASN A 166 -3.19 -13.52 17.32
C ASN A 166 -3.52 -12.15 16.71
N ASP A 167 -4.53 -11.50 17.28
CA ASP A 167 -5.12 -10.26 16.77
C ASP A 167 -4.08 -9.12 16.56
N ALA A 168 -2.95 -9.14 17.25
CA ALA A 168 -1.89 -8.14 17.12
C ALA A 168 -1.14 -8.18 15.77
N LEU A 169 -0.95 -9.36 15.15
CA LEU A 169 -0.21 -9.51 13.89
C LEU A 169 -1.11 -9.47 12.66
N ARG A 170 -2.43 -9.60 12.85
CA ARG A 170 -3.40 -9.60 11.77
C ARG A 170 -3.36 -8.34 10.90
N PRO A 171 -3.33 -7.10 11.44
CA PRO A 171 -3.27 -5.90 10.61
C PRO A 171 -2.06 -5.82 9.67
N PRO A 172 -0.80 -6.00 10.12
CA PRO A 172 0.35 -5.94 9.23
C PRO A 172 0.38 -7.11 8.23
N LEU A 173 -0.13 -8.30 8.58
CA LEU A 173 -0.23 -9.42 7.65
C LEU A 173 -1.23 -9.14 6.51
N LEU A 174 -2.41 -8.59 6.82
CA LEU A 174 -3.38 -8.16 5.83
C LEU A 174 -2.82 -7.08 4.89
N PHE A 175 -2.06 -6.14 5.45
CA PHE A 175 -1.37 -5.12 4.65
C PHE A 175 -0.31 -5.75 3.73
N ALA A 176 0.51 -6.66 4.24
CA ALA A 176 1.51 -7.37 3.44
C ALA A 176 0.87 -8.18 2.31
N ALA A 177 -0.27 -8.83 2.56
CA ALA A 177 -1.05 -9.53 1.54
C ALA A 177 -1.56 -8.57 0.46
N SER A 178 -2.11 -7.42 0.86
CA SER A 178 -2.54 -6.36 -0.06
C SER A 178 -1.39 -5.81 -0.92
N ALA A 179 -0.24 -5.52 -0.31
CA ALA A 179 0.96 -5.04 -0.99
C ALA A 179 1.50 -6.06 -1.98
N THR A 180 1.49 -7.35 -1.61
CA THR A 180 1.96 -8.43 -2.47
C THR A 180 1.01 -8.65 -3.65
N LEU A 181 -0.30 -8.67 -3.41
CA LEU A 181 -1.30 -8.79 -4.47
C LEU A 181 -1.20 -7.63 -5.46
N SER A 182 -1.04 -6.40 -4.97
CA SER A 182 -0.87 -5.21 -5.81
C SER A 182 0.42 -5.27 -6.62
N THR A 183 1.50 -5.73 -6.02
CA THR A 183 2.79 -5.94 -6.70
C THR A 183 2.63 -6.94 -7.83
N VAL A 184 2.08 -8.13 -7.54
CA VAL A 184 1.80 -9.17 -8.53
C VAL A 184 0.88 -8.67 -9.65
N THR A 185 -0.12 -7.85 -9.31
CA THR A 185 -1.07 -7.26 -10.26
C THR A 185 -0.37 -6.41 -11.33
N LEU A 186 0.64 -5.63 -10.93
CA LEU A 186 1.39 -4.76 -11.83
C LEU A 186 2.16 -5.53 -12.93
N HIS A 187 2.37 -6.84 -12.78
CA HIS A 187 2.99 -7.67 -13.81
C HIS A 187 2.01 -8.13 -14.90
N PHE A 188 0.70 -7.97 -14.70
CA PHE A 188 -0.31 -8.34 -15.69
C PHE A 188 -0.64 -7.19 -16.64
N PRO A 189 -1.28 -7.47 -17.79
CA PRO A 189 -1.77 -6.44 -18.69
C PRO A 189 -2.80 -5.52 -18.02
N THR A 190 -2.84 -4.26 -18.43
CA THR A 190 -3.65 -3.19 -17.81
C THR A 190 -5.15 -3.49 -17.74
N HIS A 191 -5.70 -4.27 -18.68
CA HIS A 191 -7.12 -4.64 -18.66
C HIS A 191 -7.50 -5.52 -17.46
N THR A 192 -6.55 -6.31 -16.94
CA THR A 192 -6.75 -7.18 -15.77
C THR A 192 -6.56 -6.45 -14.43
N HIS A 193 -5.92 -5.27 -14.44
CA HIS A 193 -5.58 -4.53 -13.23
C HIS A 193 -6.82 -4.21 -12.36
N ARG A 194 -7.95 -3.89 -13.00
CA ARG A 194 -9.21 -3.59 -12.29
C ARG A 194 -9.73 -4.78 -11.48
N LEU A 195 -9.52 -6.01 -11.97
CA LEU A 195 -9.99 -7.23 -11.31
C LEU A 195 -9.22 -7.52 -10.02
N PHE A 196 -7.92 -7.23 -9.98
CA PHE A 196 -7.05 -7.57 -8.85
C PHE A 196 -6.78 -6.41 -7.88
N PHE A 197 -6.78 -5.16 -8.36
CA PHE A 197 -6.59 -4.00 -7.49
C PHE A 197 -7.79 -3.72 -6.59
N PHE A 198 -9.02 -4.07 -6.98
CA PHE A 198 -10.18 -3.93 -6.11
C PHE A 198 -10.09 -4.87 -4.87
N PRO A 199 -9.83 -6.17 -5.03
CA PRO A 199 -9.51 -7.05 -3.89
C PRO A 199 -8.32 -6.58 -3.06
N ALA A 200 -7.24 -6.09 -3.70
CA ALA A 200 -6.09 -5.56 -2.98
C ALA A 200 -6.46 -4.33 -2.13
N TRP A 201 -7.28 -3.43 -2.68
CA TRP A 201 -7.81 -2.28 -1.96
C TRP A 201 -8.66 -2.71 -0.77
N LEU A 202 -9.54 -3.71 -0.94
CA LEU A 202 -10.34 -4.27 0.16
C LEU A 202 -9.47 -4.88 1.26
N LEU A 203 -8.38 -5.57 0.91
CA LEU A 203 -7.43 -6.10 1.91
C LEU A 203 -6.72 -4.98 2.70
N ALA A 204 -6.35 -3.88 2.05
CA ALA A 204 -5.78 -2.72 2.73
C ALA A 204 -6.80 -2.04 3.65
N ALA A 205 -8.05 -1.91 3.18
CA ALA A 205 -9.15 -1.42 4.01
C ALA A 205 -9.37 -2.33 5.22
N TRP A 206 -9.37 -3.64 5.03
CA TRP A 206 -9.49 -4.60 6.13
C TRP A 206 -8.33 -4.50 7.11
N SER A 207 -7.08 -4.38 6.62
CA SER A 207 -5.93 -4.12 7.48
C SER A 207 -6.16 -2.90 8.38
N LEU A 208 -6.61 -1.78 7.81
CA LEU A 208 -6.92 -0.56 8.57
C LEU A 208 -8.01 -0.78 9.63
N PHE A 209 -9.11 -1.45 9.25
CA PHE A 209 -10.25 -1.72 10.14
C PHE A 209 -10.03 -2.93 11.09
N SER A 210 -8.89 -3.60 10.99
CA SER A 210 -8.51 -4.68 11.92
C SER A 210 -7.63 -4.20 13.08
N VAL A 211 -7.14 -2.94 13.02
CA VAL A 211 -6.38 -2.35 14.13
C VAL A 211 -7.35 -1.92 15.21
N ASP A 212 -7.41 -2.65 16.33
CA ASP A 212 -8.27 -2.35 17.46
C ASP A 212 -7.51 -1.78 18.67
N GLU A 213 -8.23 -1.04 19.52
CA GLU A 213 -7.72 -0.28 20.66
C GLU A 213 -6.96 -1.15 21.68
N ASP A 214 -7.37 -2.41 21.87
CA ASP A 214 -6.79 -3.32 22.86
C ASP A 214 -5.46 -3.95 22.39
N ASN A 215 -5.31 -4.18 21.07
CA ASN A 215 -4.14 -4.84 20.46
C ASN A 215 -3.04 -3.88 20.00
N ALA A 216 -3.34 -2.57 19.90
CA ALA A 216 -2.38 -1.53 19.56
C ALA A 216 -1.25 -1.34 20.60
N SER A 217 -1.35 -2.02 21.74
CA SER A 217 -0.43 -1.94 22.89
C SER A 217 0.79 -2.87 22.81
N SER A 218 0.77 -3.90 21.93
CA SER A 218 1.80 -4.96 21.92
C SER A 218 3.16 -4.52 21.32
N LEU A 219 3.16 -3.55 20.40
CA LEU A 219 4.36 -2.95 19.82
C LEU A 219 4.16 -1.44 19.65
N ILE A 220 5.00 -0.64 20.30
CA ILE A 220 4.87 0.82 20.38
C ILE A 220 4.75 1.44 18.98
N GLY A 221 3.57 2.00 18.67
CA GLY A 221 3.29 2.73 17.44
C GLY A 221 2.91 1.87 16.22
N LEU A 222 3.07 0.54 16.26
CA LEU A 222 2.82 -0.32 15.10
C LEU A 222 1.38 -0.19 14.57
N GLY A 223 0.40 -0.05 15.47
CA GLY A 223 -1.00 0.16 15.10
C GLY A 223 -1.23 1.45 14.32
N SER A 224 -0.76 2.60 14.82
CA SER A 224 -0.96 3.89 14.15
C SER A 224 -0.24 3.95 12.80
N TYR A 225 0.99 3.41 12.72
CA TYR A 225 1.70 3.32 11.44
C TYR A 225 0.99 2.39 10.44
N THR A 226 0.48 1.24 10.88
CA THR A 226 -0.27 0.32 10.01
C THR A 226 -1.51 1.00 9.44
N VAL A 227 -2.26 1.74 10.26
CA VAL A 227 -3.42 2.51 9.79
C VAL A 227 -3.01 3.57 8.77
N ILE A 228 -1.96 4.35 9.05
CA ILE A 228 -1.46 5.39 8.15
C ILE A 228 -1.00 4.77 6.82
N THR A 229 -0.20 3.70 6.85
CA THR A 229 0.29 3.05 5.63
C THR A 229 -0.83 2.44 4.82
N SER A 230 -1.79 1.77 5.45
CA SER A 230 -2.98 1.21 4.78
C SER A 230 -3.84 2.30 4.17
N PHE A 231 -4.03 3.43 4.86
CA PHE A 231 -4.76 4.58 4.33
C PHE A 231 -4.09 5.17 3.09
N VAL A 232 -2.77 5.42 3.16
CA VAL A 232 -1.99 5.90 2.01
C VAL A 232 -2.08 4.91 0.85
N PHE A 233 -2.03 3.61 1.13
CA PHE A 233 -2.13 2.56 0.12
C PHE A 233 -3.48 2.54 -0.58
N MET A 234 -4.57 2.70 0.18
CA MET A 234 -5.93 2.85 -0.36
C MET A 234 -6.07 4.07 -1.27
N LEU A 235 -5.30 5.13 -1.05
CA LEU A 235 -5.24 6.30 -1.93
C LEU A 235 -4.37 6.07 -3.17
N ILE A 236 -3.32 5.26 -3.10
CA ILE A 236 -2.43 5.02 -4.25
C ILE A 236 -3.12 4.14 -5.31
N LEU A 237 -3.81 3.07 -4.91
CA LEU A 237 -4.35 2.08 -5.86
C LEU A 237 -5.31 2.68 -6.91
N PRO A 238 -6.31 3.52 -6.55
CA PRO A 238 -7.17 4.13 -7.55
C PRO A 238 -6.42 5.12 -8.46
N ASN A 239 -5.39 5.80 -7.93
CA ASN A 239 -4.58 6.71 -8.73
C ASN A 239 -3.77 5.96 -9.80
N ILE A 240 -3.26 4.75 -9.49
CA ILE A 240 -2.61 3.88 -10.48
C ILE A 240 -3.62 3.46 -11.56
N LEU A 241 -4.84 3.07 -11.15
CA LEU A 241 -5.89 2.60 -12.06
C LEU A 241 -6.44 3.66 -13.02
N PHE A 242 -6.63 4.89 -12.53
CA PHE A 242 -7.38 5.93 -13.24
C PHE A 242 -6.53 7.14 -13.64
N GLY A 243 -5.42 7.40 -12.94
CA GLY A 243 -4.58 8.59 -13.12
C GLY A 243 -3.29 8.34 -13.92
N GLN A 244 -2.66 7.18 -13.80
CA GLN A 244 -1.39 6.85 -14.46
C GLN A 244 -1.58 5.94 -15.68
N SER A 245 -2.22 6.47 -16.72
CA SER A 245 -2.20 5.84 -18.04
C SER A 245 -0.76 5.88 -18.62
N ARG A 246 -0.14 4.71 -18.74
CA ARG A 246 1.00 4.36 -19.64
C ARG A 246 2.44 4.81 -19.36
N SER A 247 2.77 5.83 -18.58
CA SER A 247 4.19 6.32 -18.54
C SER A 247 5.14 5.63 -17.54
N VAL A 248 4.63 5.15 -16.40
CA VAL A 248 5.48 4.70 -15.27
C VAL A 248 6.15 3.34 -15.52
N LEU A 249 5.55 2.48 -16.35
CA LEU A 249 6.12 1.17 -16.71
C LEU A 249 6.99 1.21 -17.97
N CYS A 250 6.90 2.27 -18.79
CA CYS A 250 7.55 2.33 -20.11
C CYS A 250 8.80 3.21 -20.17
N ASP A 251 8.94 4.23 -19.33
CA ASP A 251 10.11 5.13 -19.37
C ASP A 251 11.24 4.62 -18.46
N LYS A 252 11.93 3.56 -18.89
CA LYS A 252 13.28 3.27 -18.36
C LYS A 252 14.26 4.31 -18.89
N PRO A 253 15.12 4.93 -18.05
CA PRO A 253 16.23 5.72 -18.55
C PRO A 253 17.20 4.79 -19.32
N LYS A 254 17.45 5.12 -20.59
CA LYS A 254 18.45 4.46 -21.45
C LYS A 254 19.87 4.75 -20.93
N THR A 255 20.34 4.20 -19.81
CA THR A 255 21.78 4.22 -19.49
C THR A 255 22.29 3.01 -18.71
N ARG A 256 23.44 2.52 -19.20
CA ARG A 256 24.38 1.49 -18.70
C ARG A 256 23.86 0.08 -18.42
N ARG A 257 24.18 -0.81 -19.38
CA ARG A 257 24.32 -2.26 -19.23
C ARG A 257 25.10 -2.60 -17.94
N ARG A 258 24.39 -3.04 -16.91
CA ARG A 258 24.92 -3.99 -15.92
C ARG A 258 23.94 -5.14 -15.82
N THR A 259 24.41 -6.30 -16.23
CA THR A 259 23.73 -7.59 -16.28
C THR A 259 23.32 -8.02 -14.86
N TYR A 260 22.05 -7.81 -14.52
CA TYR A 260 21.40 -8.50 -13.40
C TYR A 260 20.09 -9.14 -13.88
N TRP A 261 19.87 -10.36 -13.38
CA TRP A 261 18.81 -11.32 -13.74
C TRP A 261 17.50 -10.70 -14.26
N PRO A 262 17.03 -11.04 -15.47
CA PRO A 262 15.85 -10.41 -16.10
C PRO A 262 14.54 -10.59 -15.33
N ARG A 263 14.43 -11.60 -14.46
CA ARG A 263 13.16 -12.00 -13.82
C ARG A 263 12.80 -11.23 -12.54
N LEU A 264 13.74 -10.54 -11.90
CA LEU A 264 13.50 -9.80 -10.64
C LEU A 264 13.31 -8.28 -10.83
N GLN A 265 13.60 -7.75 -12.02
CA GLN A 265 13.49 -6.31 -12.32
C GLN A 265 12.08 -5.76 -12.08
N THR A 266 11.07 -6.61 -12.22
CA THR A 266 9.66 -6.23 -12.17
C THR A 266 9.11 -6.16 -10.73
N ILE A 267 9.66 -6.93 -9.79
CA ILE A 267 9.40 -6.75 -8.34
C ILE A 267 10.04 -5.43 -7.87
N SER A 268 11.26 -5.13 -8.33
CA SER A 268 11.88 -3.83 -8.04
C SER A 268 11.03 -2.68 -8.58
N ALA A 269 10.36 -2.83 -9.74
CA ALA A 269 9.49 -1.80 -10.31
C ALA A 269 8.18 -1.60 -9.53
N ALA A 270 7.58 -2.67 -9.00
CA ALA A 270 6.45 -2.56 -8.08
C ALA A 270 6.89 -1.92 -6.77
N CYS A 271 7.95 -2.42 -6.13
CA CYS A 271 8.60 -1.79 -4.98
C CYS A 271 9.01 -0.34 -5.26
N TRP A 272 9.35 0.02 -6.50
CA TRP A 272 9.70 1.38 -6.92
C TRP A 272 8.47 2.29 -7.01
N ILE A 273 7.32 1.78 -7.46
CA ILE A 273 6.03 2.49 -7.38
C ILE A 273 5.63 2.72 -5.91
N TRP A 274 5.96 1.77 -5.02
CA TRP A 274 5.65 1.84 -3.58
C TRP A 274 6.64 2.69 -2.75
N ASN A 275 7.95 2.58 -3.02
CA ASN A 275 9.06 3.18 -2.26
C ASN A 275 9.57 4.50 -2.85
N ASN A 276 9.09 4.92 -4.02
CA ASN A 276 9.30 6.27 -4.55
C ASN A 276 8.02 7.12 -4.49
N PRO A 277 7.38 7.28 -3.31
CA PRO A 277 6.20 8.13 -3.21
C PRO A 277 6.58 9.61 -3.41
N ARG A 278 7.87 9.95 -3.55
CA ARG A 278 8.37 11.30 -3.86
C ARG A 278 8.25 11.69 -5.34
N HIS A 279 7.87 10.78 -6.24
CA HIS A 279 7.99 10.99 -7.71
C HIS A 279 9.32 11.63 -8.08
N LEU A 280 10.42 11.20 -7.45
CA LEU A 280 11.74 11.74 -7.79
C LEU A 280 11.97 11.41 -9.26
N THR A 281 11.93 12.42 -10.13
CA THR A 281 12.76 12.39 -11.32
C THR A 281 14.13 12.03 -10.80
N PHE A 282 14.73 10.97 -11.34
CA PHE A 282 16.12 10.64 -11.02
C PHE A 282 16.94 11.91 -11.30
N ARG A 283 17.16 12.74 -10.29
CA ARG A 283 18.44 13.39 -10.15
C ARG A 283 19.35 12.22 -9.90
N LEU A 284 19.85 11.67 -11.00
CA LEU A 284 21.23 11.23 -11.13
C LEU A 284 22.04 12.34 -10.47
N ASN A 285 22.15 12.31 -9.14
CA ASN A 285 23.27 12.94 -8.50
C ASN A 285 24.42 12.06 -8.99
N PRO A 286 25.32 12.55 -9.86
CA PRO A 286 26.35 11.70 -10.48
C PRO A 286 27.30 11.09 -9.45
N LYS A 287 27.16 11.52 -8.19
CA LYS A 287 27.81 10.99 -7.00
C LYS A 287 26.86 10.03 -6.28
N ALA A 288 26.58 8.87 -6.87
CA ALA A 288 26.12 7.74 -6.07
C ALA A 288 27.27 7.39 -5.11
N ILE A 289 27.09 7.69 -3.81
CA ILE A 289 28.14 7.55 -2.77
C ILE A 289 28.47 6.07 -2.49
N TRP A 290 27.59 5.15 -2.86
CA TRP A 290 27.65 3.75 -2.43
C TRP A 290 28.17 2.84 -3.53
N SER A 291 29.49 2.63 -3.55
CA SER A 291 30.15 1.70 -4.46
C SER A 291 30.04 0.23 -4.02
N SER A 292 29.70 -0.04 -2.74
CA SER A 292 29.64 -1.40 -2.16
C SER A 292 28.39 -1.61 -1.31
N ARG A 293 27.69 -2.72 -1.55
CA ARG A 293 26.55 -3.19 -0.73
C ARG A 293 26.96 -3.40 0.73
N ALA A 294 28.17 -3.89 0.97
CA ALA A 294 28.69 -4.11 2.32
C ALA A 294 28.84 -2.79 3.09
N LEU A 295 29.34 -1.73 2.44
CA LEU A 295 29.48 -0.42 3.07
C LEU A 295 28.12 0.17 3.45
N PHE A 296 27.12 0.04 2.57
CA PHE A 296 25.74 0.46 2.86
C PHE A 296 25.20 -0.26 4.10
N LEU A 297 25.33 -1.59 4.16
CA LEU A 297 24.84 -2.39 5.29
C LEU A 297 25.54 -2.01 6.61
N ILE A 298 26.87 -1.89 6.61
CA ILE A 298 27.65 -1.47 7.79
C ILE A 298 27.15 -0.12 8.31
N GLN A 299 26.97 0.85 7.41
CA GLN A 299 26.49 2.17 7.82
C GLN A 299 25.05 2.16 8.35
N ARG A 300 24.17 1.32 7.79
CA ARG A 300 22.81 1.16 8.33
C ARG A 300 22.84 0.60 9.75
N VAL A 301 23.66 -0.42 9.99
CA VAL A 301 23.87 -0.99 11.33
C VAL A 301 24.44 0.06 12.29
N LEU A 302 25.48 0.79 11.89
CA LEU A 302 26.06 1.87 12.70
C LEU A 302 25.05 2.98 13.01
N LYS A 303 24.24 3.38 12.04
CA LYS A 303 23.18 4.38 12.23
C LYS A 303 22.13 3.89 13.22
N VAL A 304 21.64 2.66 13.08
CA VAL A 304 20.68 2.07 14.03
C VAL A 304 21.28 1.97 15.43
N GLY A 305 22.54 1.52 15.55
CA GLY A 305 23.27 1.49 16.83
C GLY A 305 23.33 2.87 17.49
N LEU A 306 23.70 3.91 16.75
CA LEU A 306 23.73 5.29 17.24
C LEU A 306 22.33 5.76 17.69
N LEU A 307 21.28 5.46 16.92
CA LEU A 307 19.91 5.83 17.26
C LEU A 307 19.45 5.16 18.56
N LEU A 308 19.82 3.89 18.78
CA LEU A 308 19.51 3.17 20.03
C LEU A 308 20.22 3.78 21.24
N ILE A 309 21.49 4.19 21.08
CA ILE A 309 22.25 4.89 22.13
C ILE A 309 21.57 6.21 22.49
N ILE A 310 21.23 7.04 21.49
CA ILE A 310 20.55 8.31 21.74
C ILE A 310 19.17 8.06 22.37
N ASN A 311 18.44 7.04 21.92
CA ASN A 311 17.16 6.68 22.53
C ASN A 311 17.29 6.28 24.01
N SER A 312 18.36 5.55 24.37
CA SER A 312 18.67 5.25 25.78
C SER A 312 18.87 6.52 26.61
N LEU A 313 19.59 7.52 26.06
CA LEU A 313 19.78 8.82 26.73
C LEU A 313 18.46 9.58 26.90
N VAL A 314 17.63 9.62 25.85
CA VAL A 314 16.30 10.29 25.90
C VAL A 314 15.35 9.57 26.88
N SER A 315 15.39 8.24 26.94
CA SER A 315 14.61 7.47 27.91
C SER A 315 15.06 7.72 29.35
N LYS A 316 16.37 7.87 29.60
CA LYS A 316 16.87 8.30 30.91
C LYS A 316 16.37 9.70 31.29
N ALA A 317 16.38 10.65 30.34
CA ALA A 317 15.80 11.98 30.56
C ALA A 317 14.30 11.93 30.92
N ARG A 318 13.54 11.01 30.31
CA ARG A 318 12.12 10.77 30.65
C ARG A 318 11.93 10.33 32.10
N ILE A 319 12.85 9.52 32.64
CA ILE A 319 12.82 9.07 34.05
C ILE A 319 13.00 10.26 34.99
N TYR A 320 13.91 11.18 34.68
CA TYR A 320 14.10 12.40 35.49
C TYR A 320 12.88 13.33 35.47
N LEU A 321 12.05 13.24 34.43
CA LEU A 321 10.88 14.09 34.29
C LEU A 321 9.60 13.57 34.98
N LYS A 322 9.60 12.38 35.63
CA LYS A 322 8.44 11.70 36.26
C LYS A 322 7.12 12.47 36.10
N SER A 323 6.51 12.34 34.92
CA SER A 323 5.37 13.17 34.53
C SER A 323 4.15 12.75 35.32
N ASP A 324 3.54 13.70 36.02
CA ASP A 324 2.34 13.51 36.82
C ASP A 324 1.09 13.82 35.97
N LEU A 325 -0.06 13.31 36.37
CA LEU A 325 -1.35 13.57 35.72
C LEU A 325 -1.61 15.09 35.62
N LEU A 326 -1.25 15.82 36.67
CA LEU A 326 -1.40 17.26 36.80
C LEU A 326 -0.55 18.09 35.81
N ASP A 327 0.48 17.49 35.21
CA ASP A 327 1.31 18.20 34.22
C ASP A 327 0.57 18.39 32.88
N PHE A 328 -0.47 17.59 32.63
CA PHE A 328 -1.22 17.54 31.37
C PHE A 328 -2.66 18.04 31.47
N THR A 329 -3.04 18.67 32.58
CA THR A 329 -4.40 19.16 32.79
C THR A 329 -4.72 20.39 31.93
N PRO A 330 -6.01 20.67 31.62
CA PRO A 330 -6.41 21.74 30.71
C PRO A 330 -5.96 23.15 31.11
N ASP A 331 -5.80 23.42 32.40
CA ASP A 331 -5.26 24.69 32.91
C ASP A 331 -3.81 24.93 32.47
N LYS A 332 -3.07 23.85 32.15
CA LYS A 332 -1.69 23.94 31.68
C LYS A 332 -1.58 24.22 30.19
N TYR A 333 -2.66 24.19 29.40
CA TYR A 333 -2.63 24.38 27.93
C TYR A 333 -2.27 25.81 27.48
N PRO A 334 -2.84 26.90 28.05
CA PRO A 334 -2.39 28.25 27.75
C PRO A 334 -1.01 28.53 28.39
N ILE A 335 -0.11 29.16 27.63
CA ILE A 335 1.22 29.55 28.13
C ILE A 335 1.54 31.02 27.87
N ILE A 336 1.07 31.58 26.75
CA ILE A 336 1.36 32.97 26.37
C ILE A 336 0.77 33.97 27.36
N ARG A 337 -0.54 33.87 27.67
CA ARG A 337 -1.21 34.83 28.58
C ARG A 337 -0.62 34.78 30.00
N PRO A 338 -0.44 33.59 30.63
CA PRO A 338 0.22 33.52 31.94
C PRO A 338 1.66 34.04 31.93
N MET A 339 2.47 33.73 30.91
CA MET A 339 3.84 34.25 30.80
C MET A 339 3.86 35.77 30.67
N ILE A 340 3.01 36.38 29.83
CA ILE A 340 2.95 37.83 29.69
C ILE A 340 2.52 38.49 31.02
N SER A 341 1.51 37.93 31.69
CA SER A 341 1.07 38.42 33.00
C SER A 341 2.19 38.39 34.05
N GLN A 342 3.02 37.35 34.02
CA GLN A 342 4.11 37.16 34.97
C GLN A 342 5.35 38.00 34.65
N LEU A 343 5.77 38.06 33.38
CA LEU A 343 6.99 38.76 32.96
C LEU A 343 6.80 40.26 32.74
N VAL A 344 5.64 40.68 32.24
CA VAL A 344 5.41 42.08 31.83
C VAL A 344 4.64 42.82 32.92
N LEU A 345 3.54 42.21 33.42
CA LEU A 345 2.63 42.89 34.34
C LEU A 345 3.04 42.74 35.82
N HIS A 346 4.08 41.95 36.14
CA HIS A 346 4.60 41.72 37.50
C HIS A 346 3.49 41.41 38.53
N CYS A 347 2.39 40.79 38.09
CA CYS A 347 1.24 40.58 38.95
C CYS A 347 1.60 39.56 40.05
N SER A 348 1.29 39.94 41.30
CA SER A 348 1.45 39.06 42.47
C SER A 348 0.43 37.93 42.44
N ARG A 349 0.71 36.84 43.19
CA ARG A 349 -0.10 35.60 43.25
C ARG A 349 -1.59 35.85 43.56
N ASP A 350 -1.89 36.97 44.24
CA ASP A 350 -3.24 37.32 44.70
C ASP A 350 -4.01 38.23 43.72
N ASP A 351 -3.34 38.89 42.77
CA ASP A 351 -3.95 39.80 41.77
C ASP A 351 -4.16 39.14 40.39
N CYS A 352 -3.66 37.92 40.19
CA CYS A 352 -3.70 37.26 38.88
C CYS A 352 -4.97 36.41 38.69
N THR A 353 -5.65 36.59 37.56
CA THR A 353 -6.67 35.62 37.07
C THR A 353 -6.05 34.27 36.65
N TYR A 354 -4.72 34.16 36.61
CA TYR A 354 -3.98 33.01 36.11
C TYR A 354 -2.91 32.54 37.11
N SER A 355 -2.75 31.22 37.27
CA SER A 355 -1.64 30.68 38.06
C SER A 355 -0.29 30.97 37.37
N PRO A 356 0.77 31.34 38.12
CA PRO A 356 2.08 31.61 37.56
C PRO A 356 2.67 30.36 36.89
N VAL A 357 3.43 30.57 35.82
CA VAL A 357 4.05 29.48 35.05
C VAL A 357 5.22 28.91 35.85
N SER A 358 5.13 27.62 36.17
CA SER A 358 6.18 26.94 36.94
C SER A 358 7.35 26.51 36.05
N GLN A 359 8.55 26.40 36.63
CA GLN A 359 9.72 25.85 35.95
C GLN A 359 9.44 24.42 35.44
N ARG A 360 8.71 23.61 36.23
CA ARG A 360 8.25 22.28 35.83
C ARG A 360 7.40 22.32 34.57
N GLN A 361 6.43 23.24 34.47
CA GLN A 361 5.59 23.39 33.28
C GLN A 361 6.42 23.71 32.04
N ILE A 362 7.43 24.57 32.15
CA ILE A 362 8.35 24.88 31.04
C ILE A 362 9.14 23.61 30.65
N LEU A 363 9.74 22.91 31.60
CA LEU A 363 10.52 21.69 31.34
C LEU A 363 9.69 20.59 30.65
N VAL A 364 8.45 20.34 31.12
CA VAL A 364 7.54 19.36 30.50
C VAL A 364 7.21 19.77 29.07
N ARG A 365 6.99 21.06 28.80
CA ARG A 365 6.74 21.56 27.43
C ARG A 365 7.95 21.40 26.52
N ILE A 366 9.15 21.74 26.99
CA ILE A 366 10.41 21.55 26.25
C ILE A 366 10.57 20.07 25.91
N PHE A 367 10.42 19.19 26.90
CA PHE A 367 10.50 17.75 26.69
C PHE A 367 9.44 17.27 25.69
N THR A 368 8.20 17.76 25.78
CA THR A 368 7.12 17.41 24.86
C THR A 368 7.52 17.73 23.41
N VAL A 369 8.03 18.94 23.14
CA VAL A 369 8.48 19.35 21.81
C VAL A 369 9.53 18.39 21.23
N PHE A 370 10.55 18.03 22.01
CA PHE A 370 11.61 17.15 21.52
C PHE A 370 11.16 15.70 21.43
N SER A 371 10.39 15.21 22.40
CA SER A 371 10.00 13.80 22.49
C SER A 371 9.09 13.36 21.35
N TRP A 372 8.14 14.19 20.91
CA TRP A 372 7.27 13.80 19.77
C TRP A 372 8.06 13.75 18.46
N ILE A 373 8.96 14.71 18.21
CA ILE A 373 9.84 14.73 17.03
C ILE A 373 10.75 13.51 17.06
N TRP A 374 11.44 13.31 18.18
CA TRP A 374 12.40 12.22 18.36
C TRP A 374 11.77 10.85 18.21
N SER A 375 10.62 10.61 18.87
CA SER A 375 9.95 9.30 18.85
C SER A 375 9.51 8.93 17.43
N ASN A 376 8.91 9.86 16.69
CA ASN A 376 8.49 9.61 15.31
C ASN A 376 9.70 9.44 14.38
N PHE A 377 10.75 10.25 14.54
CA PHE A 377 12.00 10.12 13.78
C PHE A 377 12.63 8.75 13.98
N LEU A 378 12.76 8.30 15.24
CA LEU A 378 13.36 7.03 15.60
C LEU A 378 12.59 5.86 14.98
N ILE A 379 11.26 5.83 15.13
CA ILE A 379 10.44 4.73 14.65
C ILE A 379 10.50 4.63 13.13
N LEU A 380 10.32 5.75 12.41
CA LEU A 380 10.34 5.77 10.96
C LEU A 380 11.73 5.42 10.38
N GLU A 381 12.81 5.93 10.97
CA GLU A 381 14.17 5.55 10.57
C GLU A 381 14.48 4.08 10.88
N SER A 382 13.93 3.52 11.97
CA SER A 382 14.10 2.10 12.30
C SER A 382 13.41 1.21 11.27
N TYR A 383 12.16 1.51 10.91
CA TYR A 383 11.46 0.78 9.84
C TYR A 383 12.18 0.91 8.50
N HIS A 384 12.62 2.12 8.15
CA HIS A 384 13.37 2.35 6.92
C HIS A 384 14.70 1.58 6.92
N ALA A 385 15.43 1.54 8.04
CA ALA A 385 16.67 0.80 8.16
C ALA A 385 16.44 -0.72 8.04
N LEU A 386 15.41 -1.25 8.70
CA LEU A 386 15.04 -2.67 8.63
C LEU A 386 14.68 -3.08 7.20
N LEU A 387 13.79 -2.34 6.55
CA LEU A 387 13.36 -2.63 5.18
C LEU A 387 14.52 -2.47 4.19
N SER A 388 15.24 -1.36 4.22
CA SER A 388 16.37 -1.14 3.30
C SER A 388 17.48 -2.20 3.46
N THR A 389 17.80 -2.60 4.69
CA THR A 389 18.79 -3.66 4.95
C THR A 389 18.30 -4.99 4.37
N THR A 390 17.04 -5.35 4.62
CA THR A 390 16.44 -6.60 4.15
C THR A 390 16.42 -6.68 2.62
N PHE A 391 15.90 -5.64 1.95
CA PHE A 391 15.73 -5.63 0.50
C PHE A 391 17.07 -5.58 -0.24
N VAL A 392 18.06 -4.84 0.27
CA VAL A 392 19.42 -4.79 -0.31
C VAL A 392 20.19 -6.08 -0.05
N LEU A 393 20.04 -6.71 1.13
CA LEU A 393 20.69 -7.97 1.47
C LEU A 393 20.22 -9.11 0.55
N PHE A 394 18.90 -9.19 0.29
CA PHE A 394 18.33 -10.16 -0.66
C PHE A 394 18.56 -9.77 -2.14
N GLY A 395 19.18 -8.63 -2.41
CA GLY A 395 19.49 -8.16 -3.76
C GLY A 395 18.25 -7.80 -4.59
N ILE A 396 17.14 -7.48 -3.92
CA ILE A 396 15.89 -7.02 -4.54
C ILE A 396 16.05 -5.57 -5.02
N ASP A 397 16.62 -4.73 -4.16
CA ASP A 397 16.84 -3.30 -4.43
C ASP A 397 18.34 -2.94 -4.38
N ASN A 398 18.71 -1.85 -5.02
CA ASN A 398 20.05 -1.27 -4.91
C ASN A 398 20.14 -0.26 -3.75
N PRO A 399 21.33 -0.01 -3.18
CA PRO A 399 21.53 1.00 -2.14
C PRO A 399 21.03 2.41 -2.52
N GLU A 400 21.03 2.74 -3.81
CA GLU A 400 20.58 4.02 -4.35
C GLU A 400 19.04 4.19 -4.34
N ASP A 401 18.30 3.08 -4.29
CA ASP A 401 16.84 3.07 -4.25
C ASP A 401 16.28 3.46 -2.87
N TRP A 402 17.15 3.52 -1.85
CA TRP A 402 16.79 3.81 -0.45
C TRP A 402 17.41 5.12 0.06
N PRO A 403 17.00 6.29 -0.48
CA PRO A 403 17.52 7.59 -0.06
C PRO A 403 17.15 7.89 1.41
N PRO A 404 17.85 8.82 2.08
CA PRO A 404 17.48 9.25 3.42
C PRO A 404 16.02 9.74 3.51
N LEU A 405 15.31 9.24 4.53
CA LEU A 405 13.91 9.56 4.76
C LEU A 405 13.73 11.01 5.23
N PHE A 406 14.62 11.45 6.11
CA PHE A 406 14.70 12.81 6.62
C PHE A 406 15.85 13.58 5.97
N GLY A 407 15.71 14.90 5.90
CA GLY A 407 16.79 15.81 5.52
C GLY A 407 17.70 16.15 6.69
N SER A 408 18.56 17.16 6.50
CA SER A 408 19.43 17.65 7.56
C SER A 408 18.64 18.46 8.60
N MET A 409 18.87 18.19 9.89
CA MET A 409 18.33 19.01 10.99
C MET A 409 18.82 20.46 10.92
N ALA A 410 19.99 20.69 10.31
CA ALA A 410 20.53 22.04 10.10
C ALA A 410 19.65 22.88 9.14
N ASP A 411 18.77 22.28 8.35
CA ASP A 411 17.86 23.04 7.50
C ASP A 411 16.56 23.45 8.20
N ALA A 412 16.26 22.92 9.39
CA ALA A 412 14.98 23.09 10.11
C ALA A 412 14.86 24.41 10.90
N TRP A 413 15.35 25.52 10.35
CA TRP A 413 15.29 26.84 10.98
C TRP A 413 14.01 27.63 10.65
N THR A 414 13.06 27.07 9.91
CA THR A 414 11.71 27.66 9.82
C THR A 414 10.67 26.56 9.82
N VAL A 415 9.40 26.86 10.12
CA VAL A 415 8.33 25.85 10.06
C VAL A 415 8.17 25.34 8.62
N GLN A 416 8.31 26.21 7.62
CA GLN A 416 8.28 25.80 6.22
C GLN A 416 9.41 24.83 5.89
N ARG A 417 10.64 25.10 6.34
CA ARG A 417 11.80 24.24 6.08
C ARG A 417 11.78 22.97 6.91
N PHE A 418 11.22 23.02 8.12
CA PHE A 418 10.98 21.85 8.94
C PHE A 418 10.16 20.83 8.14
N TRP A 419 8.97 21.20 7.65
CA TRP A 419 8.12 20.29 6.88
C TRP A 419 8.60 20.03 5.44
N GLY A 420 9.24 21.01 4.80
CA GLY A 420 9.62 20.94 3.39
C GLY A 420 11.01 20.36 3.09
N ARG A 421 11.95 20.43 4.04
CA ARG A 421 13.34 19.98 3.86
C ARG A 421 13.79 18.93 4.87
N PHE A 422 13.45 19.08 6.14
CA PHE A 422 13.89 18.16 7.19
C PHE A 422 12.94 16.96 7.34
N TRP A 423 11.65 17.21 7.54
CA TRP A 423 10.64 16.19 7.79
C TRP A 423 10.41 15.29 6.57
N HIS A 424 10.00 14.06 6.81
CA HIS A 424 9.74 13.10 5.75
C HIS A 424 8.59 13.58 4.84
N ARG A 425 8.71 13.33 3.53
CA ARG A 425 7.74 13.71 2.48
C ARG A 425 7.09 12.50 1.82
N ILE A 426 6.88 11.44 2.61
CA ILE A 426 6.38 10.14 2.12
C ILE A 426 4.97 10.30 1.55
N ALA A 427 4.04 10.86 2.32
CA ALA A 427 2.65 10.98 1.87
C ALA A 427 2.40 12.17 0.91
N THR A 428 3.33 13.13 0.85
CA THR A 428 3.10 14.44 0.20
C THR A 428 2.61 14.31 -1.25
N PRO A 429 3.21 13.49 -2.14
CA PRO A 429 2.78 13.49 -3.54
C PRO A 429 1.48 12.73 -3.81
N THR A 430 1.22 11.67 -3.04
CA THR A 430 -0.10 11.02 -3.02
C THR A 430 -1.18 12.02 -2.61
N LEU A 431 -0.97 12.70 -1.48
CA LEU A 431 -1.91 13.71 -0.99
C LEU A 431 -2.07 14.87 -1.98
N THR A 432 -0.98 15.33 -2.60
CA THR A 432 -1.01 16.40 -3.62
C THR A 432 -1.88 15.99 -4.82
N THR A 433 -1.78 14.74 -5.27
CA THR A 433 -2.59 14.23 -6.38
C THR A 433 -4.07 14.19 -6.01
N TRP A 434 -4.40 13.66 -4.84
CA TRP A 434 -5.79 13.64 -4.36
C TRP A 434 -6.36 15.02 -4.10
N THR A 435 -5.57 15.94 -3.53
CA THR A 435 -5.98 17.34 -3.38
C THR A 435 -6.31 17.96 -4.74
N ARG A 436 -5.48 17.74 -5.76
CA ARG A 436 -5.74 18.24 -7.12
C ARG A 436 -7.01 17.63 -7.72
N ILE A 437 -7.23 16.33 -7.54
CA ILE A 437 -8.45 15.64 -8.01
C ILE A 437 -9.70 16.23 -7.33
N ILE A 438 -9.69 16.38 -6.01
CA ILE A 438 -10.80 16.93 -5.22
C ILE A 438 -11.11 18.37 -5.63
N LEU A 439 -10.06 19.18 -5.81
CA LEU A 439 -10.19 20.58 -6.22
C LEU A 439 -10.37 20.75 -7.74
N ARG A 440 -10.43 19.66 -8.51
CA ARG A 440 -10.55 19.64 -9.98
C ARG A 440 -9.45 20.44 -10.71
N ILE A 441 -8.25 20.54 -10.12
CA ILE A 441 -7.09 21.22 -10.69
C ILE A 441 -6.32 20.23 -11.58
N LYS A 442 -6.47 20.37 -12.90
CA LYS A 442 -5.88 19.43 -13.88
C LYS A 442 -4.39 19.66 -14.15
N HIS A 443 -3.91 20.89 -14.00
CA HIS A 443 -2.53 21.28 -14.33
C HIS A 443 -1.70 21.55 -13.08
N GLU A 444 -0.39 21.75 -13.25
CA GLU A 444 0.44 22.22 -12.15
C GLU A 444 -0.02 23.62 -11.69
N PRO A 445 -0.17 23.85 -10.38
CA PRO A 445 -0.58 25.14 -9.83
C PRO A 445 0.32 26.27 -10.33
N GLN A 446 -0.26 27.24 -11.04
CA GLN A 446 0.49 28.38 -11.60
C GLN A 446 0.45 29.57 -10.64
N THR A 447 -0.75 29.87 -10.13
CA THR A 447 -0.97 31.05 -9.29
C THR A 447 -0.55 30.80 -7.83
N THR A 448 -0.27 31.87 -7.10
CA THR A 448 0.03 31.79 -5.65
C THR A 448 -1.16 31.23 -4.87
N PHE A 449 -2.38 31.57 -5.28
CA PHE A 449 -3.61 31.07 -4.67
C PHE A 449 -3.75 29.56 -4.89
N GLU A 450 -3.63 29.06 -6.11
CA GLU A 450 -3.68 27.61 -6.39
C GLU A 450 -2.61 26.84 -5.60
N LYS A 451 -1.38 27.36 -5.53
CA LYS A 451 -0.29 26.77 -4.74
C LYS A 451 -0.65 26.70 -3.26
N ALA A 452 -1.25 27.77 -2.72
CA ALA A 452 -1.69 27.81 -1.33
C ALA A 452 -2.86 26.85 -1.06
N THR A 453 -3.86 26.79 -1.95
CA THR A 453 -5.01 25.90 -1.81
C THR A 453 -4.60 24.44 -1.89
N VAL A 454 -3.70 24.07 -2.81
CA VAL A 454 -3.15 22.70 -2.88
C VAL A 454 -2.33 22.38 -1.63
N ALA A 455 -1.49 23.31 -1.17
CA ALA A 455 -0.74 23.11 0.08
C ALA A 455 -1.66 22.93 1.29
N PHE A 456 -2.71 23.74 1.42
CA PHE A 456 -3.72 23.59 2.47
C PHE A 456 -4.40 22.23 2.40
N GLY A 457 -4.83 21.79 1.21
CA GLY A 457 -5.45 20.48 1.04
C GLY A 457 -4.52 19.32 1.41
N VAL A 458 -3.21 19.44 1.17
CA VAL A 458 -2.23 18.44 1.62
C VAL A 458 -2.13 18.38 3.15
N PHE A 459 -2.05 19.54 3.83
CA PHE A 459 -2.06 19.57 5.31
C PHE A 459 -3.37 19.04 5.88
N PHE A 460 -4.51 19.41 5.29
CA PHE A 460 -5.84 18.97 5.72
C PHE A 460 -6.03 17.46 5.58
N LEU A 461 -5.69 16.88 4.40
CA LEU A 461 -5.77 15.43 4.19
C LEU A 461 -4.78 14.66 5.08
N SER A 462 -3.59 15.22 5.33
CA SER A 462 -2.65 14.66 6.31
C SER A 462 -3.26 14.63 7.72
N GLY A 463 -3.95 15.71 8.12
CA GLY A 463 -4.69 15.77 9.37
C GLY A 463 -5.79 14.71 9.49
N ILE A 464 -6.57 14.49 8.42
CA ILE A 464 -7.59 13.44 8.37
C ILE A 464 -6.96 12.05 8.52
N MET A 465 -5.86 11.78 7.81
CA MET A 465 -5.15 10.51 7.90
C MET A 465 -4.66 10.22 9.33
N HIS A 466 -4.08 11.23 10.02
CA HIS A 466 -3.68 11.10 11.42
C HIS A 466 -4.87 10.97 12.38
N MET A 467 -5.97 11.69 12.13
CA MET A 467 -7.22 11.56 12.88
C MET A 467 -7.79 10.13 12.76
N THR A 468 -7.78 9.53 11.57
CA THR A 468 -8.21 8.14 11.37
C THR A 468 -7.32 7.18 12.13
N ALA A 469 -6.00 7.38 12.13
CA ALA A 469 -5.07 6.58 12.92
C ALA A 469 -5.37 6.69 14.42
N ALA A 470 -5.49 7.90 14.95
CA ALA A 470 -5.79 8.16 16.36
C ALA A 470 -7.17 7.61 16.79
N TRP A 471 -8.14 7.60 15.88
CA TRP A 471 -9.45 6.99 16.11
C TRP A 471 -9.36 5.48 16.22
N ARG A 472 -8.64 4.82 15.30
CA ARG A 472 -8.45 3.37 15.31
C ARG A 472 -7.58 2.88 16.46
N THR A 473 -6.62 3.68 16.92
CA THR A 473 -5.78 3.35 18.09
C THR A 473 -6.39 3.77 19.44
N GLY A 474 -7.55 4.42 19.45
CA GLY A 474 -8.25 4.81 20.68
C GLY A 474 -7.65 6.00 21.45
N GLU A 475 -6.77 6.79 20.82
CA GLU A 475 -6.05 7.91 21.45
C GLU A 475 -6.97 9.06 21.93
N GLY A 476 -8.19 9.14 21.40
CA GLY A 476 -9.13 10.22 21.72
C GLY A 476 -8.68 11.59 21.21
N TYR A 477 -9.54 12.60 21.39
CA TYR A 477 -9.28 13.99 20.92
C TYR A 477 -8.78 14.08 19.47
N VAL A 478 -9.29 13.19 18.61
CA VAL A 478 -8.77 12.94 17.26
C VAL A 478 -8.84 14.17 16.34
N HIS A 479 -9.81 15.05 16.59
CA HIS A 479 -9.95 16.32 15.86
C HIS A 479 -8.72 17.23 16.00
N LEU A 480 -7.95 17.10 17.09
CA LEU A 480 -6.74 17.89 17.31
C LEU A 480 -5.63 17.58 16.30
N ASP A 481 -5.64 16.38 15.69
CA ASP A 481 -4.71 16.06 14.61
C ASP A 481 -4.96 16.99 13.41
N VAL A 482 -6.22 17.15 12.99
CA VAL A 482 -6.59 18.08 11.91
C VAL A 482 -6.22 19.51 12.26
N VAL A 483 -6.51 19.95 13.50
CA VAL A 483 -6.14 21.29 13.97
C VAL A 483 -4.62 21.49 13.95
N PHE A 484 -3.84 20.51 14.39
CA PHE A 484 -2.38 20.56 14.37
C PHE A 484 -1.83 20.76 12.96
N PHE A 485 -2.23 19.93 12.00
CA PHE A 485 -1.72 20.04 10.63
C PHE A 485 -2.18 21.34 9.95
N CYS A 486 -3.44 21.74 10.10
CA CYS A 486 -3.94 23.00 9.55
C CYS A 486 -3.26 24.22 10.18
N ALA A 487 -3.00 24.23 11.49
CA ALA A 487 -2.29 25.32 12.15
C ALA A 487 -0.87 25.51 11.58
N ASN A 488 -0.16 24.41 11.28
CA ASN A 488 1.16 24.48 10.64
C ASN A 488 1.12 25.15 9.26
N PHE A 489 0.07 24.93 8.46
CA PHE A 489 -0.12 25.64 7.20
C PHE A 489 -0.22 27.15 7.42
N PHE A 490 -1.04 27.60 8.39
CA PHE A 490 -1.19 29.03 8.67
C PHE A 490 0.08 29.65 9.24
N ALA A 491 0.83 28.92 10.09
CA ALA A 491 2.14 29.38 10.56
C ALA A 491 3.11 29.59 9.40
N ILE A 492 3.13 28.66 8.43
CA ILE A 492 3.94 28.79 7.21
C ILE A 492 3.49 29.98 6.38
N ALA A 493 2.18 30.22 6.23
CA ALA A 493 1.66 31.37 5.49
C ALA A 493 2.11 32.70 6.11
N VAL A 494 2.01 32.84 7.44
CA VAL A 494 2.51 34.00 8.18
C VAL A 494 4.02 34.14 8.02
N GLU A 495 4.76 33.04 8.18
CA GLU A 495 6.21 32.99 8.02
C GLU A 495 6.67 33.45 6.63
N ILE A 496 5.96 33.06 5.56
CA ILE A 496 6.26 33.49 4.19
C ILE A 496 6.07 35.00 4.04
N VAL A 497 4.99 35.56 4.60
CA VAL A 497 4.73 37.01 4.56
C VAL A 497 5.81 37.78 5.32
N VAL A 498 6.11 37.37 6.55
CA VAL A 498 7.15 37.99 7.40
C VAL A 498 8.53 37.88 6.74
N SER A 499 8.88 36.70 6.21
CA SER A 499 10.17 36.49 5.55
C SER A 499 10.32 37.34 4.29
N ARG A 500 9.24 37.53 3.52
CA ARG A 500 9.25 38.41 2.34
C ARG A 500 9.42 39.88 2.75
N ALA A 501 8.69 40.35 3.75
CA ALA A 501 8.83 41.71 4.28
C ALA A 501 10.25 41.96 4.81
N TRP A 502 10.79 41.02 5.59
CA TRP A 502 12.15 41.10 6.12
C TRP A 502 13.21 41.15 5.01
N MET A 503 13.11 40.28 4.01
CA MET A 503 14.04 40.30 2.86
C MET A 503 13.96 41.62 2.08
N GLN A 504 12.78 42.24 1.96
CA GLN A 504 12.65 43.56 1.35
C GLN A 504 13.37 44.63 2.16
N VAL A 505 13.25 44.62 3.49
CA VAL A 505 13.96 45.55 4.38
C VAL A 505 15.48 45.39 4.25
N VAL A 506 15.99 44.15 4.34
CA VAL A 506 17.43 43.87 4.22
C VAL A 506 17.98 44.30 2.87
N ARG A 507 17.27 44.05 1.77
CA ARG A 507 17.67 44.49 0.42
C ARG A 507 17.67 46.01 0.28
N ARG A 508 16.68 46.70 0.86
CA ARG A 508 16.63 48.18 0.86
C ARG A 508 17.75 48.80 1.68
N ALA A 509 18.22 48.13 2.72
CA ALA A 509 19.30 48.60 3.58
C ALA A 509 20.68 48.63 2.89
N LYS A 510 20.83 48.09 1.66
CA LYS A 510 22.08 48.10 0.87
C LYS A 510 23.34 47.79 1.69
N LEU A 511 23.24 46.76 2.55
CA LEU A 511 24.32 46.40 3.46
C LEU A 511 25.57 45.94 2.70
N LYS A 512 26.75 46.21 3.26
CA LYS A 512 28.01 45.64 2.75
C LYS A 512 27.93 44.10 2.80
N PRO A 513 28.59 43.36 1.88
CA PRO A 513 28.48 41.90 1.79
C PRO A 513 28.73 41.15 3.11
N GLY A 514 29.73 41.59 3.90
CA GLY A 514 30.01 40.99 5.22
C GLY A 514 28.96 41.30 6.30
N ALA A 515 28.27 42.44 6.20
CA ALA A 515 27.16 42.77 7.10
C ALA A 515 25.88 42.01 6.70
N GLU A 516 25.62 41.87 5.41
CA GLU A 516 24.51 41.05 4.88
C GLU A 516 24.65 39.59 5.34
N ALA A 517 25.84 38.99 5.22
CA ALA A 517 26.09 37.63 5.68
C ALA A 517 25.79 37.44 7.18
N ARG A 518 26.18 38.41 8.04
CA ARG A 518 25.88 38.39 9.48
C ARG A 518 24.38 38.51 9.76
N VAL A 519 23.67 39.37 9.03
CA VAL A 519 22.21 39.51 9.15
C VAL A 519 21.50 38.24 8.69
N CYS A 520 21.95 37.59 7.62
CA CYS A 520 21.42 36.30 7.20
C CYS A 520 21.65 35.21 8.24
N LEU A 521 22.83 35.17 8.87
CA LEU A 521 23.12 34.23 9.96
C LEU A 521 22.24 34.49 11.18
N ALA A 522 22.09 35.75 11.60
CA ALA A 522 21.19 36.13 12.67
C ALA A 522 19.73 35.74 12.35
N SER A 523 19.27 36.01 11.12
CA SER A 523 17.93 35.62 10.64
C SER A 523 17.70 34.11 10.74
N ARG A 524 18.74 33.30 10.51
CA ARG A 524 18.69 31.84 10.67
C ARG A 524 18.50 31.46 12.14
N TRP A 525 19.23 32.08 13.07
CA TRP A 525 19.06 31.85 14.52
C TRP A 525 17.68 32.27 15.02
N PHE A 526 17.18 33.42 14.58
CA PHE A 526 15.79 33.84 14.84
C PHE A 526 14.78 32.84 14.30
N GLY A 527 15.05 32.27 13.13
CA GLY A 527 14.23 31.20 12.57
C GLY A 527 14.19 29.94 13.44
N TYR A 528 15.34 29.47 13.96
CA TYR A 528 15.36 28.33 14.89
C TYR A 528 14.53 28.63 16.14
N LEU A 529 14.69 29.83 16.70
CA LEU A 529 13.90 30.28 17.85
C LEU A 529 12.40 30.32 17.52
N TRP A 530 12.01 30.84 16.36
CA TRP A 530 10.62 30.86 15.88
C TRP A 530 10.06 29.44 15.74
N THR A 531 10.80 28.54 15.10
CA THR A 531 10.38 27.15 14.89
C THR A 531 10.18 26.44 16.23
N PHE A 532 11.12 26.63 17.16
CA PHE A 532 11.01 26.11 18.51
C PHE A 532 9.80 26.71 19.25
N ALA A 533 9.63 28.03 19.23
CA ALA A 533 8.51 28.72 19.88
C ALA A 533 7.15 28.27 19.33
N TRP A 534 7.04 28.07 18.01
CA TRP A 534 5.84 27.54 17.36
C TRP A 534 5.47 26.16 17.92
N PHE A 535 6.40 25.22 17.95
CA PHE A 535 6.13 23.89 18.50
C PHE A 535 5.96 23.89 20.02
N PHE A 536 6.67 24.75 20.75
CA PHE A 536 6.52 24.95 22.19
C PHE A 536 5.10 25.41 22.57
N TRP A 537 4.46 26.17 21.69
CA TRP A 537 3.07 26.58 21.83
C TRP A 537 2.08 25.52 21.32
N MET A 538 2.32 24.96 20.14
CA MET A 538 1.34 24.12 19.44
C MET A 538 1.35 22.65 19.88
N ALA A 539 2.53 22.04 20.11
CA ALA A 539 2.63 20.61 20.40
C ALA A 539 1.94 20.20 21.72
N PRO A 540 2.05 20.95 22.83
CA PRO A 540 1.30 20.66 24.05
C PRO A 540 -0.21 20.67 23.88
N ARG A 541 -0.76 21.60 23.08
CA ARG A 541 -2.21 21.69 22.84
C ARG A 541 -2.75 20.49 22.06
N TRP A 542 -1.89 19.88 21.25
CA TRP A 542 -2.20 18.69 20.50
C TRP A 542 -2.01 17.41 21.34
N LEU A 543 -0.91 17.31 22.10
CA LEU A 543 -0.50 16.08 22.77
C LEU A 543 -0.99 15.93 24.21
N TYR A 544 -1.18 17.03 24.96
CA TYR A 544 -1.57 16.94 26.37
C TYR A 544 -2.94 16.29 26.56
N PRO A 545 -4.00 16.64 25.81
CA PRO A 545 -5.31 15.99 25.96
C PRO A 545 -5.24 14.47 25.72
N LYS A 546 -4.48 14.06 24.71
CA LYS A 546 -4.24 12.64 24.38
C LYS A 546 -3.46 11.93 25.49
N THR A 547 -2.37 12.55 25.96
CA THR A 547 -1.52 12.01 27.02
C THR A 547 -2.28 11.88 28.34
N LEU A 548 -3.06 12.90 28.70
CA LEU A 548 -3.90 12.89 29.90
C LEU A 548 -4.91 11.76 29.86
N ARG A 549 -5.67 11.63 28.76
CA ARG A 549 -6.64 10.53 28.57
C ARG A 549 -5.96 9.17 28.70
N TRP A 550 -4.81 8.99 28.06
CA TRP A 550 -4.05 7.75 28.12
C TRP A 550 -3.60 7.42 29.55
N LEU A 551 -3.07 8.40 30.29
CA LEU A 551 -2.68 8.22 31.70
C LEU A 551 -3.87 7.86 32.59
N ILE A 552 -5.02 8.52 32.42
CA ILE A 552 -6.26 8.20 33.15
C ILE A 552 -6.68 6.75 32.86
N LYS A 553 -6.71 6.36 31.57
CA LYS A 553 -7.07 4.99 31.17
C LYS A 553 -6.16 3.96 31.84
N GLN A 554 -4.85 4.20 31.83
CA GLN A 554 -3.89 3.31 32.50
C GLN A 554 -4.09 3.24 34.01
N ALA A 555 -4.34 4.38 34.67
CA ALA A 555 -4.59 4.41 36.11
C ALA A 555 -5.86 3.62 36.48
N LEU A 556 -6.93 3.76 35.70
CA LEU A 556 -8.19 3.02 35.90
C LEU A 556 -8.02 1.51 35.67
N THR A 557 -7.31 1.11 34.61
CA THR A 557 -7.02 -0.31 34.35
C THR A 557 -6.20 -0.92 35.50
N GLN A 558 -5.20 -0.20 36.02
CA GLN A 558 -4.42 -0.67 37.16
C GLN A 558 -5.23 -0.75 38.45
N SER A 559 -6.18 0.15 38.71
CA SER A 559 -7.05 0.05 39.88
C SER A 559 -8.02 -1.12 39.79
N HIS A 560 -8.56 -1.42 38.60
CA HIS A 560 -9.43 -2.57 38.40
C HIS A 560 -8.72 -3.92 38.54
N LEU A 561 -7.42 -4.00 38.29
CA LEU A 561 -6.61 -5.21 38.51
C LEU A 561 -6.17 -5.40 39.99
N ARG A 562 -6.34 -4.37 40.83
CA ARG A 562 -6.01 -4.41 42.27
C ARG A 562 -7.22 -4.66 43.17
N LEU A 563 -8.43 -4.54 42.62
CA LEU A 563 -9.70 -4.96 43.23
C LEU A 563 -10.00 -6.38 42.76
#